data_AF-A0A966T748-F1
#
_entry.id   AF-A0A966T748-F1
#
_cell.length_a   1.000
_cell.length_b   1.000
_cell.length_c   1.000
_cell.angle_alpha   90.00
_cell.angle_beta   90.00
_cell.angle_gamma   90.00
#
_symmetry.space_group_name_H-M   'P 1'
#
loop_
_entity.id
_entity.type
_entity.pdbx_description
1 polymer ?
#
loop_
_entity_poly.entity_id
_entity_poly.type
_entity_poly.pdbx_seq_one_letter_code
_entity_poly.pdbx_strand_id
1 'polypeptide(L)'
;TGVSPDGHPTTFLRASLRELGVVTAAELDALARNGATRVLVAGVVTHRQRPMTAKGTTFFSLEDETGLINVLCSRGCWVRHAEVLRRASALLVRGQVQYAEGVVNVIGEQFSELRVPIRMASRDFR
;
A
#
# COMPACT_ATOMS: atom_id res chain seq x y z
N THR A 1 -4.94 -10.96 15.23
CA THR A 1 -4.39 -11.92 14.25
C THR A 1 -5.43 -12.16 13.18
N GLY A 2 -5.69 -11.15 12.35
CA GLY A 2 -6.73 -11.19 11.32
C GLY A 2 -6.17 -11.72 10.02
N VAL A 3 -5.80 -13.00 9.97
CA VAL A 3 -5.52 -13.65 8.69
C VAL A 3 -6.87 -14.01 8.10
N SER A 4 -7.29 -13.25 7.09
CA SER A 4 -8.51 -13.58 6.34
C SER A 4 -8.33 -14.97 5.72
N PRO A 5 -9.28 -15.91 5.91
CA PRO A 5 -9.18 -17.29 5.38
C PRO A 5 -9.20 -17.34 3.84
N ASP A 6 -9.55 -16.22 3.20
CA ASP A 6 -9.53 -16.02 1.75
C ASP A 6 -8.31 -15.15 1.41
N GLY A 7 -7.28 -15.76 0.81
CA GLY A 7 -5.96 -15.15 0.64
C GLY A 7 -5.98 -13.72 0.07
N HIS A 8 -5.06 -12.88 0.55
CA HIS A 8 -4.91 -11.48 0.12
C HIS A 8 -4.94 -11.37 -1.42
N PRO A 9 -5.71 -10.43 -2.01
CA PRO A 9 -5.77 -10.28 -3.46
C PRO A 9 -4.40 -10.07 -4.13
N THR A 10 -3.45 -9.51 -3.38
CA THR A 10 -2.06 -9.31 -3.81
C THR A 10 -1.33 -10.63 -4.04
N THR A 11 -1.70 -11.72 -3.37
CA THR A 11 -1.16 -13.07 -3.61
C THR A 11 -1.39 -13.50 -5.07
N PHE A 12 -2.60 -13.29 -5.60
CA PHE A 12 -2.92 -13.65 -6.99
C PHE A 12 -2.20 -12.77 -8.01
N LEU A 13 -1.84 -11.55 -7.62
CA LEU A 13 -1.13 -10.59 -8.45
C LEU A 13 0.39 -10.63 -8.26
N ARG A 14 0.90 -11.51 -7.37
CA ARG A 14 2.27 -11.40 -6.85
C ARG A 14 3.33 -11.43 -7.94
N ALA A 15 3.19 -12.33 -8.91
CA ALA A 15 4.12 -12.46 -10.02
C ALA A 15 4.20 -11.17 -10.84
N SER A 16 3.05 -10.66 -11.27
CA SER A 16 2.97 -9.40 -12.05
C SER A 16 3.42 -8.19 -11.25
N LEU A 17 3.11 -8.12 -9.96
CA LEU A 17 3.59 -7.05 -9.09
C LEU A 17 5.12 -7.10 -8.95
N ARG A 18 5.71 -8.29 -8.82
CA ARG A 18 7.16 -8.47 -8.76
C ARG A 18 7.85 -8.04 -10.06
N GLU A 19 7.26 -8.36 -11.22
CA GLU A 19 7.74 -7.91 -12.53
C GLU A 19 7.73 -6.37 -12.66
N LEU A 20 6.74 -5.71 -12.05
CA LEU A 20 6.66 -4.26 -11.97
C LEU A 20 7.64 -3.63 -10.96
N GLY A 21 8.39 -4.45 -10.20
CA GLY A 21 9.29 -3.99 -9.15
C GLY A 21 8.59 -3.60 -7.85
N VAL A 22 7.37 -4.08 -7.63
CA VAL A 22 6.63 -3.86 -6.38
C VAL A 22 7.23 -4.74 -5.29
N VAL A 23 7.69 -4.09 -4.23
CA VAL A 23 8.24 -4.75 -3.04
C VAL A 23 7.13 -5.08 -2.06
N THR A 24 7.28 -6.19 -1.35
CA THR A 24 6.37 -6.62 -0.29
C THR A 24 6.57 -5.81 1.00
N ALA A 25 5.59 -5.85 1.91
CA ALA A 25 5.73 -5.28 3.24
C ALA A 25 6.94 -5.86 4.02
N ALA A 26 7.18 -7.17 3.89
CA ALA A 26 8.31 -7.85 4.51
C ALA A 26 9.67 -7.42 3.91
N GLU A 27 9.75 -7.23 2.59
CA GLU A 27 10.98 -6.76 1.91
C GLU A 27 11.26 -5.28 2.22
N LEU A 28 10.22 -4.49 2.45
CA LEU A 28 10.32 -3.04 2.66
C LEU A 28 11.21 -2.70 3.88
N ASP A 29 11.11 -3.43 4.99
CA ASP A 29 11.96 -3.19 6.17
C ASP A 29 13.45 -3.45 5.88
N ALA A 30 13.76 -4.58 5.22
CA ALA A 30 15.13 -4.89 4.84
C ALA A 30 15.70 -3.84 3.87
N LEU A 31 14.92 -3.42 2.86
CA LEU A 31 15.34 -2.41 1.90
C LEU A 31 15.57 -1.04 2.57
N ALA A 32 14.70 -0.65 3.49
CA ALA A 32 14.83 0.59 4.23
C ALA A 32 16.13 0.62 5.06
N ARG A 33 16.45 -0.48 5.77
CA ARG A 33 17.70 -0.62 6.52
C ARG A 33 18.94 -0.58 5.64
N ASN A 34 18.82 -1.07 4.40
CA ASN A 34 19.90 -1.07 3.41
C ASN A 34 20.00 0.24 2.61
N GLY A 35 19.29 1.30 3.02
CA GLY A 35 19.43 2.63 2.43
C GLY A 35 18.64 2.86 1.14
N ALA A 36 17.62 2.03 0.85
CA ALA A 36 16.73 2.30 -0.26
C ALA A 36 16.05 3.67 -0.09
N THR A 37 16.09 4.51 -1.12
CA THR A 37 15.54 5.87 -1.07
C THR A 37 14.13 5.96 -1.66
N ARG A 38 13.79 5.05 -2.59
CA ARG A 38 12.48 4.99 -3.25
C ARG A 38 12.05 3.55 -3.48
N VAL A 39 10.76 3.33 -3.39
CA VAL A 39 10.11 2.02 -3.59
C VAL A 39 8.83 2.15 -4.38
N LEU A 40 8.40 1.03 -4.94
CA LEU A 40 7.06 0.81 -5.43
C LEU A 40 6.40 -0.23 -4.51
N VAL A 41 5.26 0.10 -3.91
CA VAL A 41 4.51 -0.78 -3.01
C VAL A 41 3.07 -0.88 -3.49
N ALA A 42 2.41 -1.99 -3.19
CA ALA A 42 1.01 -2.18 -3.53
C ALA A 42 0.29 -2.97 -2.45
N GLY A 43 -1.00 -2.68 -2.24
CA GLY A 43 -1.78 -3.38 -1.24
C GLY A 43 -3.24 -2.93 -1.18
N VAL A 44 -4.04 -3.71 -0.48
CA VAL A 44 -5.43 -3.36 -0.15
C VAL A 44 -5.41 -2.25 0.88
N VAL A 45 -6.23 -1.22 0.69
CA VAL A 45 -6.31 -0.11 1.65
C VAL A 45 -7.18 -0.53 2.82
N THR A 46 -6.57 -0.73 3.99
CA THR A 46 -7.30 -1.09 5.21
C THR A 46 -7.78 0.16 5.95
N HIS A 47 -7.00 1.24 5.95
CA HIS A 47 -7.33 2.47 6.67
C HIS A 47 -6.94 3.73 5.89
N ARG A 48 -7.72 4.80 6.08
CA ARG A 48 -7.47 6.16 5.61
C ARG A 48 -7.75 7.13 6.75
N GLN A 49 -6.72 7.79 7.25
CA GLN A 49 -6.85 8.68 8.40
C GLN A 49 -6.26 10.05 8.07
N ARG A 50 -6.98 11.12 8.40
CA ARG A 50 -6.47 12.49 8.26
C ARG A 50 -6.55 13.20 9.60
N PRO A 51 -5.60 12.95 10.51
CA PRO A 51 -5.58 13.60 11.82
C PRO A 51 -5.56 15.12 11.67
N MET A 52 -6.32 15.82 12.51
CA MET A 52 -6.41 17.28 12.49
C MET A 52 -5.04 17.96 12.70
N THR A 53 -4.15 17.31 13.45
CA THR A 53 -2.82 17.81 13.80
C THR A 53 -1.78 17.61 12.69
N ALA A 54 -2.06 16.81 11.66
CA ALA A 54 -1.07 16.40 10.67
C ALA A 54 -0.86 17.40 9.52
N LYS A 55 -1.21 18.68 9.71
CA LYS A 55 -1.07 19.76 8.70
C LYS A 55 -1.62 19.38 7.32
N GLY A 56 -2.68 18.59 7.30
CA GLY A 56 -3.36 18.14 6.08
C GLY A 56 -2.78 16.89 5.42
N THR A 57 -1.75 16.25 5.98
CA THR A 57 -1.27 14.92 5.59
C THR A 57 -2.31 13.85 5.91
N THR A 58 -2.48 12.91 4.98
CA THR A 58 -3.36 11.74 5.12
C THR A 58 -2.50 10.49 5.22
N PHE A 59 -2.83 9.63 6.17
CA PHE A 59 -2.19 8.35 6.45
C PHE A 59 -3.01 7.24 5.81
N PHE A 60 -2.34 6.36 5.11
CA PHE A 60 -2.89 5.16 4.52
C PHE A 60 -2.18 3.96 5.14
N SER A 61 -2.95 2.96 5.52
CA SER A 61 -2.43 1.63 5.80
C SER A 61 -2.82 0.74 4.63
N LEU A 62 -1.81 0.24 3.92
CA LEU A 62 -1.99 -0.79 2.90
C LEU A 62 -1.64 -2.14 3.51
N GLU A 63 -2.27 -3.20 3.00
CA GLU A 63 -1.98 -4.57 3.40
C GLU A 63 -1.71 -5.42 2.16
N ASP A 64 -0.59 -6.14 2.17
CA ASP A 64 -0.31 -7.23 1.25
C ASP A 64 -0.24 -8.56 2.01
N GLU A 65 0.08 -9.65 1.32
CA GLU A 65 0.16 -10.99 1.89
C GLU A 65 1.28 -11.18 2.93
N THR A 66 2.17 -10.20 3.07
CA THR A 66 3.31 -10.23 3.98
C THR A 66 3.17 -9.26 5.15
N GLY A 67 2.21 -8.33 5.10
CA GLY A 67 1.88 -7.45 6.22
C GLY A 67 1.42 -6.05 5.82
N LEU A 68 1.56 -5.12 6.77
CA LEU A 68 1.11 -3.74 6.65
C LEU A 68 2.20 -2.80 6.11
N ILE A 69 1.81 -1.87 5.26
CA ILE A 69 2.65 -0.82 4.70
C ILE A 69 2.04 0.53 5.06
N ASN A 70 2.82 1.34 5.77
CA ASN A 70 2.41 2.70 6.15
C ASN A 70 2.76 3.68 5.03
N VAL A 71 1.76 4.39 4.53
CA VAL A 71 1.92 5.36 3.44
C VAL A 71 1.44 6.74 3.88
N LEU A 72 2.30 7.74 3.67
CA LEU A 72 2.02 9.14 3.96
C LEU A 72 1.71 9.88 2.66
N CYS A 73 0.54 10.54 2.61
CA CYS A 73 0.13 11.37 1.50
C CYS A 73 0.05 12.82 1.95
N SER A 74 0.99 13.65 1.49
CA SER A 74 0.97 15.09 1.79
C SER A 74 -0.27 15.78 1.20
N ARG A 75 -0.64 16.94 1.73
CA ARG A 75 -1.77 17.74 1.21
C ARG A 75 -1.65 18.00 -0.30
N GLY A 76 -0.46 18.34 -0.79
CA GLY A 76 -0.23 18.59 -2.21
C GLY A 76 -0.39 17.34 -3.06
N CYS A 77 0.04 16.18 -2.55
CA CYS A 77 -0.14 14.90 -3.23
C CYS A 77 -1.61 14.48 -3.25
N TRP A 78 -2.32 14.67 -2.13
CA TRP A 78 -3.76 14.42 -2.06
C TRP A 78 -4.52 15.21 -3.12
N VAL A 79 -4.23 16.51 -3.29
CA VAL A 79 -4.91 17.35 -4.29
C VAL A 79 -4.75 16.78 -5.71
N ARG A 80 -3.56 16.26 -6.05
CA ARG A 80 -3.28 15.68 -7.38
C ARG A 80 -3.94 14.33 -7.61
N HIS A 81 -4.09 13.51 -6.57
CA HIS A 81 -4.56 12.13 -6.68
C HIS A 81 -5.92 11.92 -5.97
N ALA A 82 -6.68 12.98 -5.74
CA ALA A 82 -7.83 12.96 -4.84
C ALA A 82 -8.95 12.02 -5.30
N GLU A 83 -9.07 11.75 -6.60
CA GLU A 83 -10.06 10.83 -7.14
C GLU A 83 -9.74 9.38 -6.75
N VAL A 84 -8.54 8.91 -7.08
CA VAL A 84 -8.08 7.55 -6.78
C VAL A 84 -7.98 7.32 -5.27
N LEU A 85 -7.39 8.27 -4.52
CA LEU A 85 -7.16 8.13 -3.08
C LEU A 85 -8.44 8.00 -2.26
N ARG A 86 -9.56 8.59 -2.72
CA ARG A 86 -10.85 8.51 -2.05
C ARG A 86 -11.57 7.19 -2.28
N ARG A 87 -11.39 6.56 -3.45
CA ARG A 87 -12.28 5.49 -3.91
C ARG A 87 -11.61 4.12 -4.02
N ALA A 88 -10.35 4.07 -4.43
CA ALA A 88 -9.68 2.83 -4.78
C ALA A 88 -9.53 1.92 -3.55
N SER A 89 -10.06 0.70 -3.61
CA SER A 89 -9.96 -0.30 -2.53
C SER A 89 -8.55 -0.89 -2.41
N ALA A 90 -7.74 -0.80 -3.45
CA ALA A 90 -6.33 -1.17 -3.46
C ALA A 90 -5.52 -0.13 -4.23
N LEU A 91 -4.28 0.10 -3.78
CA LEU A 91 -3.41 1.14 -4.34
C LEU A 91 -2.07 0.55 -4.77
N LEU A 92 -1.54 1.11 -5.85
CA LEU A 92 -0.14 1.04 -6.24
C LEU A 92 0.49 2.42 -5.97
N VAL A 93 1.55 2.44 -5.16
CA VAL A 93 2.17 3.66 -4.65
C VAL A 93 3.65 3.67 -4.94
N ARG A 94 4.11 4.68 -5.67
CA ARG A 94 5.53 5.02 -5.77
C ARG A 94 5.85 6.10 -4.74
N GLY A 95 6.87 5.90 -3.93
CA GLY A 95 7.20 6.85 -2.88
C GLY A 95 8.63 6.77 -2.37
N GLN A 96 8.99 7.74 -1.53
CA GLN A 96 10.26 7.76 -0.82
C GLN A 96 10.16 6.93 0.45
N VAL A 97 11.21 6.20 0.78
CA VAL A 97 11.30 5.46 2.03
C VAL A 97 11.74 6.41 3.14
N GLN A 98 11.03 6.39 4.25
CA GLN A 98 11.41 7.07 5.48
C GLN A 98 11.46 6.03 6.59
N TYR A 99 12.67 5.76 7.08
CA TYR A 99 12.88 4.91 8.25
C TYR A 99 13.19 5.79 9.46
N ALA A 100 12.30 5.76 10.44
CA ALA A 100 12.45 6.54 11.68
C ALA A 100 11.96 5.70 12.86
N GLU A 101 12.73 5.69 13.94
CA GLU A 101 12.35 5.04 15.21
C GLU A 101 11.90 3.57 15.05
N GLY A 102 12.51 2.83 14.12
CA GLY A 102 12.19 1.42 13.87
C GLY A 102 10.95 1.19 12.99
N VAL A 103 10.32 2.26 12.49
CA VAL A 103 9.14 2.18 11.62
C VAL A 103 9.50 2.65 10.22
N VAL A 104 9.10 1.86 9.22
CA VAL A 104 9.18 2.28 7.81
C VAL A 104 7.87 2.95 7.40
N ASN A 105 7.99 4.12 6.79
CA ASN A 105 6.92 4.83 6.12
C ASN A 105 7.30 5.04 4.65
N VAL A 106 6.30 5.03 3.78
CA VAL A 106 6.46 5.41 2.37
C VAL A 106 5.80 6.77 2.17
N ILE A 107 6.59 7.81 1.90
CA ILE A 107 6.07 9.12 1.52
C ILE A 107 5.64 9.03 0.05
N GLY A 108 4.33 8.94 -0.20
CA GLY A 108 3.77 8.72 -1.51
C GLY A 108 3.95 9.92 -2.44
N GLU A 109 4.57 9.66 -3.60
CA GLU A 109 4.80 10.64 -4.67
C GLU A 109 3.78 10.48 -5.79
N GLN A 110 3.40 9.24 -6.11
CA GLN A 110 2.42 8.90 -7.14
C GLN A 110 1.50 7.78 -6.65
N PHE A 111 0.21 7.90 -6.97
CA PHE A 111 -0.82 6.95 -6.58
C PHE A 111 -1.64 6.54 -7.80
N SER A 112 -1.87 5.24 -7.93
CA SER A 112 -2.77 4.66 -8.93
C SER A 112 -3.59 3.54 -8.32
N GLU A 113 -4.74 3.25 -8.90
CA GLU A 113 -5.58 2.14 -8.45
C GLU A 113 -4.91 0.83 -8.84
N LEU A 114 -4.72 -0.06 -7.86
CA LEU A 114 -4.36 -1.44 -8.15
C LEU A 114 -5.62 -2.16 -8.59
N ARG A 115 -5.78 -2.34 -9.90
CA ARG A 115 -6.89 -3.13 -10.45
C ARG A 115 -6.68 -4.58 -10.10
N VAL A 116 -7.37 -5.04 -9.07
CA VAL A 116 -7.50 -6.46 -8.78
C VAL A 116 -8.56 -7.02 -9.75
N PRO A 117 -8.18 -7.86 -10.73
CA PRO A 117 -9.18 -8.56 -11.52
C PRO A 117 -9.98 -9.42 -10.54
N ILE A 118 -11.27 -9.11 -10.41
CA ILE A 118 -12.19 -9.90 -9.60
C ILE A 118 -12.37 -11.24 -10.30
N ARG A 119 -11.44 -12.17 -10.09
CA ARG A 119 -11.74 -13.60 -10.06
C ARG A 119 -11.85 -14.00 -8.59
N MET A 120 -12.84 -13.41 -7.92
CA MET A 120 -13.50 -14.16 -6.86
C MET A 120 -14.16 -15.34 -7.57
N ALA A 121 -13.49 -16.49 -7.56
CA ALA A 121 -14.23 -17.73 -7.76
C ALA A 121 -15.25 -17.76 -6.62
N SER A 122 -16.50 -17.38 -6.91
CA SER A 122 -17.65 -17.71 -6.09
C SER A 122 -17.58 -19.22 -5.89
N ARG A 123 -17.01 -19.66 -4.78
CA ARG A 123 -17.12 -21.04 -4.37
C ARG A 123 -18.42 -21.09 -3.60
N ASP A 124 -19.43 -21.55 -4.32
CA ASP A 124 -20.70 -21.96 -3.75
C ASP A 124 -20.42 -22.81 -2.51
N PHE A 125 -20.92 -22.36 -1.36
CA PHE A 125 -20.95 -23.16 -0.15
C PHE A 125 -21.86 -24.37 -0.44
N ARG A 126 -21.32 -25.57 -0.27
CA ARG A 126 -22.11 -26.81 -0.21
C ARG A 126 -22.01 -27.40 1.18
#